data_AF-A0A8B5WUT4-F1
#
_entry.id   AF-A0A8B5WUT4-F1
#
_cell.length_a   1.000
_cell.length_b   1.000
_cell.length_c   1.000
_cell.angle_alpha   90.00
_cell.angle_beta   90.00
_cell.angle_gamma   90.00
#
_symmetry.space_group_name_H-M   'P 1'
#
loop_
_entity.id
_entity.type
_entity.pdbx_description
1 polymer ?
#
loop_
_entity_poly.entity_id
_entity_poly.type
_entity_poly.pdbx_seq_one_letter_code
_entity_poly.pdbx_strand_id
1 'polypeptide(L)'
;MGFCCAPLPSKAGAWKSFAIDYLAETWSRWGFWYDDQARWDCRCLLQILAPFLDEADVARLEPWLLNHFERWRPSCAEKSVGETDYIRQRVRRFWRRHGREQFELLGALPSNKLSPVGRRRIGELSRKASSLGWQLERPLSIRGGTVVSPLPEQTTARMTDAQWLSAVRKYVNDQERVWLKDRILGGAGELAQDLKSQTKAQPERFARLMLALPDEANEHYFEAIVMGLQDGGLPLNLLERVIERAHNRPGRPHGRWLNRAIASHGGQGLSTALLDVVAWYATEDPDPAEELWRKEAGENRPYYGGDPYMHGINTARGSAAMAIADLIALEQDYWEHFAPVLERMVADPSIAVRTCIARACTQALRYDRPKAIAQFLKLCAAEDALVATHPVEEFLYYTAGTEFGQVQPLLERMLASPIANARRAAARQATLAALSEEAARPLAEAAINDEPETRRGAAEILSRNILAAPDRAYCEASLRRFFDDSDHEVRRAAGDWTRYIKDQRIDPVLPVAEAFVESPAFAESAETFFRAIEEAVDAPPSLLFRAGYRFIDLAGSASADLRESSAFTAKSLSNLILRAYRQAEKDPNLRRQCLDLFDRLLEAGGYGADEAIEEFSR
;
A
#
# COMPACT_ATOMS: atom_id res chain seq x y z
N MET A 1 -19.73 -14.29 -22.05
CA MET A 1 -20.93 -14.80 -22.77
C MET A 1 -21.35 -16.11 -22.11
N GLY A 2 -22.24 -16.06 -21.12
CA GLY A 2 -22.79 -17.24 -20.47
C GLY A 2 -24.16 -17.55 -21.05
N PHE A 3 -24.28 -18.62 -21.84
CA PHE A 3 -25.58 -19.16 -22.24
C PHE A 3 -26.15 -20.01 -21.09
N CYS A 4 -26.66 -19.34 -20.06
CA CYS A 4 -27.58 -19.96 -19.10
C CYS A 4 -29.00 -19.86 -19.66
N CYS A 5 -29.31 -20.66 -20.67
CA CYS A 5 -30.68 -20.91 -21.13
C CYS A 5 -30.75 -22.36 -21.63
N ALA A 6 -31.27 -23.27 -20.80
CA ALA A 6 -31.63 -24.60 -21.24
C ALA A 6 -32.70 -24.50 -22.36
N PRO A 7 -32.50 -25.10 -23.55
CA PRO A 7 -33.61 -25.29 -24.45
C PRO A 7 -34.47 -26.45 -23.92
N LEU A 8 -35.78 -26.18 -23.78
CA LEU A 8 -36.80 -27.20 -23.51
C LEU A 8 -36.63 -28.40 -24.48
N PRO A 9 -36.79 -29.67 -24.03
CA PRO A 9 -36.62 -30.87 -24.85
C PRO A 9 -37.44 -30.89 -26.16
N SER A 10 -38.49 -30.07 -26.25
CA SER A 10 -39.41 -30.00 -27.39
C SER A 10 -38.85 -29.30 -28.64
N LYS A 11 -37.69 -28.61 -28.57
CA LYS A 11 -37.07 -27.94 -29.73
C LYS A 11 -35.74 -28.56 -30.19
N ALA A 12 -35.18 -29.54 -29.48
CA ALA A 12 -33.83 -30.06 -29.74
C ALA A 12 -33.64 -30.63 -31.17
N GLY A 13 -34.66 -31.27 -31.74
CA GLY A 13 -34.62 -31.74 -33.13
C GLY A 13 -34.47 -30.63 -34.18
N ALA A 14 -34.99 -29.41 -33.91
CA ALA A 14 -34.93 -28.28 -34.83
C ALA A 14 -33.55 -27.62 -34.91
N TRP A 15 -32.71 -27.80 -33.88
CA TRP A 15 -31.35 -27.24 -33.80
C TRP A 15 -30.25 -28.29 -34.04
N LYS A 16 -30.63 -29.54 -34.34
CA LYS A 16 -29.72 -30.68 -34.52
C LYS A 16 -28.59 -30.36 -35.49
N SER A 17 -28.93 -29.90 -36.70
CA SER A 17 -27.94 -29.60 -37.75
C SER A 17 -26.98 -28.48 -37.33
N PHE A 18 -27.52 -27.39 -36.76
CA PHE A 18 -26.71 -26.28 -36.25
C PHE A 18 -25.75 -26.70 -35.13
N ALA A 19 -26.22 -27.53 -34.18
CA ALA A 19 -25.39 -27.99 -33.08
C ALA A 19 -24.31 -28.98 -33.52
N ILE A 20 -24.59 -29.84 -34.50
CA ILE A 20 -23.59 -30.72 -35.12
C ILE A 20 -22.54 -29.91 -35.88
N ASP A 21 -22.96 -28.89 -36.65
CA ASP A 21 -22.05 -27.99 -37.36
C ASP A 21 -21.17 -27.20 -36.38
N TYR A 22 -21.78 -26.67 -35.31
CA TYR A 22 -21.07 -25.99 -34.23
C TYR A 22 -20.04 -26.90 -33.55
N LEU A 23 -20.40 -28.15 -33.21
CA LEU A 23 -19.47 -29.10 -32.59
C LEU A 23 -18.33 -29.47 -33.56
N ALA A 24 -18.62 -29.73 -34.84
CA ALA A 24 -17.62 -30.05 -35.85
C ALA A 24 -16.66 -28.87 -36.11
N GLU A 25 -17.18 -27.64 -36.19
CA GLU A 25 -16.38 -26.43 -36.37
C GLU A 25 -15.56 -26.09 -35.11
N THR A 26 -16.16 -26.23 -33.94
CA THR A 26 -15.50 -26.01 -32.65
C THR A 26 -14.35 -27.01 -32.46
N TRP A 27 -14.59 -28.30 -32.68
CA TRP A 27 -13.58 -29.35 -32.52
C TRP A 27 -12.47 -29.31 -33.58
N SER A 28 -12.75 -28.80 -34.79
CA SER A 28 -11.72 -28.60 -35.82
C SER A 28 -10.79 -27.41 -35.54
N ARG A 29 -11.24 -26.43 -34.75
CA ARG A 29 -10.47 -25.21 -34.39
C ARG A 29 -9.69 -25.32 -33.08
N TRP A 30 -9.90 -26.36 -32.26
CA TRP A 30 -9.37 -26.38 -30.89
C TRP A 30 -7.91 -26.85 -30.77
N GLY A 31 -7.08 -25.94 -30.25
CA GLY A 31 -5.81 -26.20 -29.56
C GLY A 31 -5.88 -25.96 -28.04
N PHE A 32 -7.06 -26.09 -27.43
CA PHE A 32 -7.27 -25.87 -26.00
C PHE A 32 -7.03 -27.15 -25.19
N TRP A 33 -5.79 -27.35 -24.75
CA TRP A 33 -5.40 -28.52 -23.96
C TRP A 33 -5.75 -28.42 -22.45
N TYR A 34 -6.54 -27.41 -22.03
CA TYR A 34 -6.70 -27.05 -20.61
C TYR A 34 -8.07 -26.49 -20.18
N ASP A 35 -9.08 -26.39 -21.06
CA ASP A 35 -10.41 -25.88 -20.65
C ASP A 35 -11.38 -27.01 -20.33
N ASP A 36 -11.36 -27.44 -19.07
CA ASP A 36 -12.26 -28.48 -18.57
C ASP A 36 -13.74 -28.08 -18.68
N GLN A 37 -14.08 -26.80 -18.50
CA GLN A 37 -15.46 -26.29 -18.50
C GLN A 37 -16.07 -26.35 -19.90
N ALA A 38 -15.35 -25.89 -20.92
CA ALA A 38 -15.83 -25.91 -22.29
C ALA A 38 -16.03 -27.36 -22.79
N ARG A 39 -15.17 -28.31 -22.37
CA ARG A 39 -15.33 -29.74 -22.67
C ARG A 39 -16.59 -30.33 -22.02
N TRP A 40 -16.88 -29.97 -20.77
CA TRP A 40 -18.10 -30.43 -20.09
C TRP A 40 -19.37 -29.87 -20.74
N ASP A 41 -19.35 -28.62 -21.20
CA ASP A 41 -20.47 -28.03 -21.92
C ASP A 41 -20.73 -28.75 -23.25
N CYS A 42 -19.67 -29.15 -23.99
CA CYS A 42 -19.79 -30.03 -25.15
C CYS A 42 -20.40 -31.39 -24.80
N ARG A 43 -20.00 -32.00 -23.67
CA ARG A 43 -20.60 -33.26 -23.19
C ARG A 43 -22.10 -33.09 -22.92
N CYS A 44 -22.51 -32.05 -22.22
CA CYS A 44 -23.91 -31.79 -21.92
C CYS A 44 -24.72 -31.58 -23.21
N LEU A 45 -24.17 -30.85 -24.18
CA LEU A 45 -24.80 -30.67 -25.49
C LEU A 45 -24.98 -32.00 -26.23
N LEU A 46 -23.97 -32.86 -26.25
CA LEU A 46 -24.06 -34.20 -26.85
C LEU A 46 -25.12 -35.08 -26.16
N GLN A 47 -25.21 -35.04 -24.83
CA GLN A 47 -26.23 -35.80 -24.09
C GLN A 47 -27.65 -35.34 -24.41
N ILE A 48 -27.86 -34.03 -24.58
CA ILE A 48 -29.15 -33.46 -24.98
C ILE A 48 -29.50 -33.87 -26.42
N LEU A 49 -28.52 -33.92 -27.31
CA LEU A 49 -28.72 -34.30 -28.71
C LEU A 49 -28.88 -35.82 -28.91
N ALA A 50 -28.30 -36.66 -28.05
CA ALA A 50 -28.20 -38.11 -28.22
C ALA A 50 -29.51 -38.84 -28.64
N PRO A 51 -30.70 -38.49 -28.12
CA PRO A 51 -31.96 -39.10 -28.57
C PRO A 51 -32.32 -38.81 -30.04
N PHE A 52 -31.81 -37.71 -30.60
CA PHE A 52 -32.16 -37.17 -31.91
C PHE A 52 -31.10 -37.43 -33.00
N LEU A 53 -29.90 -37.88 -32.63
CA LEU A 53 -28.82 -38.18 -33.58
C LEU A 53 -29.11 -39.48 -34.33
N ASP A 54 -29.01 -39.51 -35.64
CA ASP A 54 -29.04 -40.74 -36.44
C ASP A 54 -27.63 -41.30 -36.68
N GLU A 55 -27.52 -42.42 -37.41
CA GLU A 55 -26.23 -43.04 -37.70
C GLU A 55 -25.31 -42.15 -38.56
N ALA A 56 -25.87 -41.31 -39.44
CA ALA A 56 -25.09 -40.40 -40.26
C ALA A 56 -24.54 -39.23 -39.44
N ASP A 57 -25.33 -38.72 -38.49
CA ASP A 57 -24.90 -37.69 -37.54
C ASP A 57 -23.75 -38.20 -36.64
N VAL A 58 -23.88 -39.42 -36.11
CA VAL A 58 -22.83 -40.04 -35.28
C VAL A 58 -21.58 -40.30 -36.12
N ALA A 59 -21.73 -40.81 -37.35
CA ALA A 59 -20.61 -41.03 -38.27
C ALA A 59 -19.85 -39.75 -38.63
N ARG A 60 -20.49 -38.57 -38.52
CA ARG A 60 -19.86 -37.26 -38.72
C ARG A 60 -19.06 -36.78 -37.50
N LEU A 61 -19.52 -37.07 -36.28
CA LEU A 61 -18.90 -36.63 -35.02
C LEU A 61 -17.83 -37.61 -34.49
N GLU A 62 -18.06 -38.91 -34.65
CA GLU A 62 -17.24 -39.98 -34.10
C GLU A 62 -15.76 -39.93 -34.56
N PRO A 63 -15.42 -39.68 -35.84
CA PRO A 63 -14.03 -39.60 -36.27
C PRO A 63 -13.22 -38.51 -35.55
N TRP A 64 -13.84 -37.37 -35.21
CA TRP A 64 -13.18 -36.31 -34.46
C TRP A 64 -12.83 -36.74 -33.04
N LEU A 65 -13.77 -37.40 -32.35
CA LEU A 65 -13.57 -37.90 -30.98
C LEU A 65 -12.55 -39.04 -30.93
N LEU A 66 -12.52 -39.89 -31.97
CA LEU A 66 -11.53 -40.96 -32.10
C LEU A 66 -10.12 -40.42 -32.40
N ASN A 67 -10.00 -39.43 -33.30
CA ASN A 67 -8.72 -38.82 -33.68
C ASN A 67 -8.21 -37.76 -32.69
N HIS A 68 -9.01 -37.41 -31.68
CA HIS A 68 -8.72 -36.36 -30.70
C HIS A 68 -7.37 -36.52 -29.94
N PHE A 69 -6.72 -37.69 -29.97
CA PHE A 69 -5.54 -37.97 -29.13
C PHE A 69 -4.33 -38.62 -29.82
N GLU A 70 -4.19 -38.57 -31.14
CA GLU A 70 -3.00 -39.12 -31.81
C GLU A 70 -1.77 -38.18 -31.81
N ARG A 71 -1.92 -36.90 -31.43
CA ARG A 71 -0.86 -35.89 -31.68
C ARG A 71 0.16 -35.63 -30.56
N TRP A 72 0.07 -36.29 -29.40
CA TRP A 72 1.16 -36.23 -28.41
C TRP A 72 1.35 -37.54 -27.65
N ARG A 73 2.34 -38.34 -28.08
CA ARG A 73 3.08 -39.26 -27.20
C ARG A 73 4.30 -38.48 -26.71
N PRO A 74 4.67 -38.54 -25.42
CA PRO A 74 6.00 -38.13 -25.02
C PRO A 74 6.98 -38.94 -25.89
N SER A 75 7.73 -38.27 -26.78
CA SER A 75 8.83 -38.94 -27.47
C SER A 75 9.78 -39.42 -26.38
N CYS A 76 10.24 -40.65 -26.50
CA CYS A 76 11.36 -41.16 -25.72
C CYS A 76 12.64 -40.47 -26.23
N ALA A 77 12.73 -39.14 -26.13
CA ALA A 77 13.89 -38.36 -26.52
C ALA A 77 14.86 -38.33 -25.34
N GLU A 78 15.85 -39.19 -25.48
CA GLU A 78 17.19 -39.22 -24.88
C GLU A 78 17.64 -38.09 -23.93
N LYS A 79 18.21 -38.55 -22.80
CA LYS A 79 19.34 -38.01 -22.04
C LYS A 79 19.14 -36.75 -21.17
N SER A 80 18.83 -36.98 -19.89
CA SER A 80 19.70 -36.54 -18.78
C SER A 80 19.52 -37.49 -17.59
N VAL A 81 20.63 -37.93 -16.97
CA VAL A 81 20.64 -38.97 -15.90
C VAL A 81 20.21 -38.40 -14.53
N GLY A 82 19.66 -37.18 -14.48
CA GLY A 82 19.19 -36.54 -13.24
C GLY A 82 17.67 -36.45 -13.07
N GLU A 83 16.86 -36.58 -14.14
CA GLU A 83 15.42 -36.31 -14.11
C GLU A 83 14.53 -37.57 -14.16
N THR A 84 15.06 -38.73 -13.79
CA THR A 84 14.38 -40.00 -14.08
C THR A 84 13.07 -40.20 -13.32
N ASP A 85 12.95 -39.67 -12.09
CA ASP A 85 11.72 -39.77 -11.31
C ASP A 85 10.68 -38.70 -11.65
N TYR A 86 11.11 -37.47 -11.96
CA TYR A 86 10.21 -36.41 -12.44
C TYR A 86 9.56 -36.80 -13.77
N ILE A 87 10.36 -37.29 -14.72
CA ILE A 87 9.86 -37.78 -16.02
C ILE A 87 8.98 -39.03 -15.81
N ARG A 88 9.38 -40.00 -14.96
CA ARG A 88 8.54 -41.18 -14.64
C ARG A 88 7.19 -40.80 -14.04
N GLN A 89 7.15 -39.86 -13.10
CA GLN A 89 5.91 -39.38 -12.49
C GLN A 89 5.02 -38.68 -13.53
N ARG A 90 5.61 -37.85 -14.39
CA ARG A 90 4.88 -37.12 -15.44
C ARG A 90 4.34 -38.07 -16.51
N VAL A 91 5.10 -39.08 -16.92
CA VAL A 91 4.67 -40.16 -17.82
C VAL A 91 3.56 -40.99 -17.18
N ARG A 92 3.68 -41.37 -15.89
CA ARG A 92 2.62 -42.09 -15.15
C ARG A 92 1.33 -41.25 -15.05
N ARG A 93 1.44 -39.95 -14.73
CA ARG A 93 0.29 -39.02 -14.68
C ARG A 93 -0.37 -38.90 -16.05
N PHE A 94 0.43 -38.77 -17.11
CA PHE A 94 -0.07 -38.75 -18.49
C PHE A 94 -0.84 -40.04 -18.80
N TRP A 95 -0.26 -41.22 -18.61
CA TRP A 95 -0.94 -42.48 -18.89
C TRP A 95 -2.20 -42.70 -18.06
N ARG A 96 -2.24 -42.24 -16.81
CA ARG A 96 -3.44 -42.28 -15.96
C ARG A 96 -4.57 -41.37 -16.45
N ARG A 97 -4.26 -40.26 -17.12
CA ARG A 97 -5.26 -39.31 -17.66
C ARG A 97 -5.57 -39.52 -19.14
N HIS A 98 -4.67 -40.18 -19.87
CA HIS A 98 -4.79 -40.39 -21.31
C HIS A 98 -6.09 -41.13 -21.67
N GLY A 99 -6.88 -40.55 -22.56
CA GLY A 99 -8.17 -41.09 -22.97
C GLY A 99 -9.35 -40.73 -22.05
N ARG A 100 -9.15 -40.00 -20.95
CA ARG A 100 -10.25 -39.55 -20.06
C ARG A 100 -11.23 -38.63 -20.79
N GLU A 101 -10.72 -37.74 -21.62
CA GLU A 101 -11.52 -36.78 -22.38
C GLU A 101 -12.29 -37.48 -23.51
N GLN A 102 -11.65 -38.47 -24.18
CA GLN A 102 -12.35 -39.36 -25.12
C GLN A 102 -13.47 -40.12 -24.42
N PHE A 103 -13.23 -40.60 -23.20
CA PHE A 103 -14.24 -41.31 -22.41
C PHE A 103 -15.44 -40.41 -22.10
N GLU A 104 -15.16 -39.17 -21.70
CA GLU A 104 -16.16 -38.15 -21.35
C GLU A 104 -17.07 -37.79 -22.53
N LEU A 105 -16.50 -37.54 -23.72
CA LEU A 105 -17.26 -37.11 -24.89
C LEU A 105 -17.85 -38.29 -25.70
N LEU A 106 -17.07 -39.35 -25.94
CA LEU A 106 -17.55 -40.53 -26.69
C LEU A 106 -18.64 -41.27 -25.89
N GLY A 107 -18.56 -41.26 -24.56
CA GLY A 107 -19.59 -41.78 -23.68
C GLY A 107 -20.87 -40.93 -23.62
N ALA A 108 -20.92 -39.77 -24.30
CA ALA A 108 -22.15 -38.99 -24.48
C ALA A 108 -22.96 -39.40 -25.71
N LEU A 109 -22.32 -40.10 -26.67
CA LEU A 109 -22.98 -40.53 -27.90
C LEU A 109 -23.80 -41.82 -27.69
N PRO A 110 -24.90 -42.01 -28.43
CA PRO A 110 -25.72 -43.21 -28.34
C PRO A 110 -24.93 -44.45 -28.76
N SER A 111 -24.66 -45.35 -27.81
CA SER A 111 -23.74 -46.49 -27.98
C SER A 111 -24.20 -47.50 -29.04
N ASN A 112 -25.50 -47.57 -29.33
CA ASN A 112 -26.07 -48.42 -30.36
C ASN A 112 -25.86 -47.88 -31.79
N LYS A 113 -25.49 -46.61 -31.95
CA LYS A 113 -25.24 -45.94 -33.25
C LYS A 113 -23.75 -45.71 -33.53
N LEU A 114 -22.88 -46.06 -32.58
CA LEU A 114 -21.42 -45.98 -32.74
C LEU A 114 -20.91 -47.06 -33.72
N SER A 115 -19.88 -46.71 -34.49
CA SER A 115 -19.17 -47.68 -35.32
C SER A 115 -18.55 -48.81 -34.48
N PRO A 116 -18.16 -49.95 -35.09
CA PRO A 116 -17.42 -51.00 -34.40
C PRO A 116 -16.14 -50.50 -33.72
N VAL A 117 -15.48 -49.46 -34.27
CA VAL A 117 -14.27 -48.86 -33.74
C VAL A 117 -14.59 -48.02 -32.49
N GLY A 118 -15.60 -47.15 -32.54
CA GLY A 118 -16.05 -46.37 -31.39
C GLY A 118 -16.55 -47.22 -30.24
N ARG A 119 -17.32 -48.28 -30.53
CA ARG A 119 -17.78 -49.25 -29.52
C ARG A 119 -16.62 -49.97 -28.83
N ARG A 120 -15.60 -50.38 -29.59
CA ARG A 120 -14.39 -50.96 -29.02
C ARG A 120 -13.66 -49.96 -28.13
N ARG A 121 -13.47 -48.73 -28.61
CA ARG A 121 -12.73 -47.68 -27.91
C ARG A 121 -13.41 -47.25 -26.61
N ILE A 122 -14.71 -46.99 -26.63
CA ILE A 122 -15.44 -46.65 -25.40
C ILE A 122 -15.42 -47.80 -24.39
N GLY A 123 -15.44 -49.06 -24.86
CA GLY A 123 -15.28 -50.25 -24.00
C GLY A 123 -13.92 -50.33 -23.33
N GLU A 124 -12.83 -50.04 -24.05
CA GLU A 124 -11.47 -49.94 -23.48
C GLU A 124 -11.39 -48.84 -22.41
N LEU A 125 -11.92 -47.66 -22.75
CA LEU A 125 -11.90 -46.51 -21.86
C LEU A 125 -12.78 -46.71 -20.63
N SER A 126 -13.91 -47.41 -20.74
CA SER A 126 -14.78 -47.76 -19.60
C SER A 126 -14.09 -48.71 -18.62
N ARG A 127 -13.34 -49.70 -19.12
CA ARG A 127 -12.53 -50.59 -18.27
C ARG A 127 -11.43 -49.82 -17.54
N LYS A 128 -10.77 -48.90 -18.25
CA LYS A 128 -9.74 -48.03 -17.67
C LYS A 128 -10.31 -47.02 -16.66
N ALA A 129 -11.47 -46.46 -16.94
CA ALA A 129 -12.21 -45.59 -16.04
C ALA A 129 -12.52 -46.31 -14.73
N SER A 130 -13.00 -47.55 -14.83
CA SER A 130 -13.32 -48.39 -13.67
C SER A 130 -12.07 -48.72 -12.84
N SER A 131 -10.95 -49.09 -13.48
CA SER A 131 -9.71 -49.44 -12.75
C SER A 131 -9.00 -48.25 -12.13
N LEU A 132 -9.17 -47.05 -12.69
CA LEU A 132 -8.57 -45.81 -12.18
C LEU A 132 -9.53 -44.94 -11.35
N GLY A 133 -10.78 -45.39 -11.18
CA GLY A 133 -11.81 -44.66 -10.44
C GLY A 133 -12.18 -43.31 -11.07
N TRP A 134 -12.24 -43.21 -12.40
CA TRP A 134 -12.66 -41.97 -13.05
C TRP A 134 -14.13 -41.67 -12.75
N GLN A 135 -14.36 -40.50 -12.15
CA GLN A 135 -15.70 -39.94 -11.98
C GLN A 135 -15.95 -38.85 -13.03
N LEU A 136 -17.13 -38.87 -13.64
CA LEU A 136 -17.63 -37.84 -14.55
C LEU A 136 -18.35 -36.79 -13.71
N GLU A 137 -17.61 -35.80 -13.24
CA GLU A 137 -18.14 -34.69 -12.46
C GLU A 137 -18.03 -33.39 -13.24
N ARG A 138 -19.00 -32.49 -13.06
CA ARG A 138 -18.95 -31.15 -13.63
C ARG A 138 -17.65 -30.47 -13.18
N PRO A 139 -16.84 -29.91 -14.10
CA PRO A 139 -15.69 -29.10 -13.75
C PRO A 139 -16.11 -28.00 -12.80
N LEU A 140 -15.37 -27.87 -11.71
CA LEU A 140 -15.51 -26.72 -10.86
C LEU A 140 -14.81 -25.58 -11.60
N SER A 141 -15.55 -24.50 -11.90
CA SER A 141 -15.00 -23.24 -12.37
C SER A 141 -13.76 -22.88 -11.54
N ILE A 142 -12.75 -22.26 -12.16
CA ILE A 142 -11.48 -21.80 -11.56
C ILE A 142 -11.61 -21.63 -10.04
N ARG A 143 -11.06 -22.58 -9.27
CA ARG A 143 -11.01 -22.46 -7.81
C ARG A 143 -9.95 -21.41 -7.44
N GLY A 144 -10.35 -20.14 -7.45
CA GLY A 144 -9.75 -19.13 -6.61
C GLY A 144 -10.27 -19.31 -5.18
N GLY A 145 -9.37 -19.23 -4.19
CA GLY A 145 -9.70 -19.29 -2.78
C GLY A 145 -8.53 -18.81 -1.95
N THR A 146 -8.82 -18.09 -0.87
CA THR A 146 -7.80 -17.63 0.08
C THR A 146 -7.07 -18.85 0.66
N VAL A 147 -5.74 -18.81 0.68
CA VAL A 147 -4.94 -19.81 1.41
C VAL A 147 -5.04 -19.46 2.89
N VAL A 148 -5.49 -20.42 3.69
CA VAL A 148 -5.72 -20.26 5.13
C VAL A 148 -4.87 -21.27 5.91
N SER A 149 -4.65 -21.00 7.20
CA SER A 149 -3.93 -21.92 8.08
C SER A 149 -4.50 -23.34 8.01
N PRO A 150 -3.64 -24.38 8.04
CA PRO A 150 -4.09 -25.77 8.04
C PRO A 150 -4.87 -26.17 9.29
N LEU A 151 -4.80 -25.36 10.35
CA LEU A 151 -5.53 -25.55 11.59
C LEU A 151 -6.50 -24.37 11.81
N PRO A 152 -7.73 -24.61 12.30
CA PRO A 152 -8.62 -23.51 12.65
C PRO A 152 -8.04 -22.65 13.77
N GLU A 153 -8.24 -21.34 13.72
CA GLU A 153 -7.75 -20.39 14.73
C GLU A 153 -8.15 -20.75 16.18
N GLN A 154 -9.40 -21.20 16.36
CA GLN A 154 -9.89 -21.67 17.67
C GLN A 154 -9.11 -22.88 18.21
N THR A 155 -8.51 -23.66 17.31
CA THR A 155 -7.66 -24.80 17.67
C THR A 155 -6.27 -24.30 18.06
N THR A 156 -5.64 -23.45 17.25
CA THR A 156 -4.30 -22.92 17.52
C THR A 156 -4.24 -22.11 18.82
N ALA A 157 -5.31 -21.39 19.16
CA ALA A 157 -5.45 -20.67 20.43
C ALA A 157 -5.43 -21.57 21.68
N ARG A 158 -5.74 -22.87 21.54
CA ARG A 158 -5.81 -23.83 22.66
C ARG A 158 -4.69 -24.87 22.64
N MET A 159 -3.79 -24.80 21.66
CA MET A 159 -2.70 -25.76 21.52
C MET A 159 -1.69 -25.62 22.66
N THR A 160 -1.29 -26.75 23.22
CA THR A 160 -0.14 -26.92 24.12
C THR A 160 1.18 -26.89 23.33
N ASP A 161 2.31 -26.71 24.01
CA ASP A 161 3.63 -26.69 23.36
C ASP A 161 3.95 -28.00 22.64
N ALA A 162 3.58 -29.15 23.22
CA ALA A 162 3.73 -30.45 22.58
C ALA A 162 2.92 -30.56 21.28
N GLN A 163 1.70 -29.99 21.25
CA GLN A 163 0.88 -29.94 20.04
C GLN A 163 1.48 -29.00 18.99
N TRP A 164 2.04 -27.85 19.40
CA TRP A 164 2.76 -26.97 18.49
C TRP A 164 3.98 -27.65 17.87
N LEU A 165 4.81 -28.32 18.68
CA LEU A 165 5.96 -29.09 18.19
C LEU A 165 5.51 -30.20 17.23
N SER A 166 4.40 -30.88 17.53
CA SER A 166 3.83 -31.89 16.62
C SER A 166 3.33 -31.27 15.31
N ALA A 167 2.74 -30.08 15.35
CA ALA A 167 2.24 -29.39 14.15
C ALA A 167 3.41 -28.90 13.28
N VAL A 168 4.45 -28.32 13.88
CA VAL A 168 5.69 -27.91 13.18
C VAL A 168 6.33 -29.09 12.45
N ARG A 169 6.38 -30.27 13.08
CA ARG A 169 6.89 -31.50 12.44
C ARG A 169 6.00 -32.05 11.33
N LYS A 170 4.69 -31.77 11.39
CA LYS A 170 3.73 -32.21 10.37
C LYS A 170 3.76 -31.29 9.14
N TYR A 171 3.84 -29.98 9.36
CA TYR A 171 3.81 -28.95 8.33
C TYR A 171 5.22 -28.41 8.10
N VAL A 172 6.06 -29.18 7.42
CA VAL A 172 7.48 -28.83 7.21
C VAL A 172 7.69 -27.83 6.06
N ASN A 173 6.73 -27.67 5.14
CA ASN A 173 6.79 -26.77 4.00
C ASN A 173 5.39 -26.43 3.45
N ASP A 174 5.33 -25.62 2.40
CA ASP A 174 4.08 -25.16 1.74
C ASP A 174 3.74 -25.92 0.44
N GLN A 175 4.42 -27.04 0.18
CA GLN A 175 4.27 -27.80 -1.07
C GLN A 175 2.95 -28.60 -1.11
N GLU A 176 2.51 -29.11 0.03
CA GLU A 176 1.26 -29.86 0.15
C GLU A 176 0.11 -28.92 0.51
N ARG A 177 -0.88 -28.81 -0.37
CA ARG A 177 -2.09 -27.99 -0.16
C ARG A 177 -3.34 -28.85 -0.19
N VAL A 178 -4.25 -28.63 0.75
CA VAL A 178 -5.56 -29.30 0.76
C VAL A 178 -6.61 -28.37 0.18
N TRP A 179 -7.22 -28.78 -0.93
CA TRP A 179 -8.19 -27.98 -1.67
C TRP A 179 -9.62 -28.30 -1.21
N LEU A 180 -10.20 -27.41 -0.41
CA LEU A 180 -11.60 -27.51 0.00
C LEU A 180 -12.52 -26.80 -1.02
N LYS A 181 -13.84 -26.85 -0.79
CA LYS A 181 -14.85 -26.29 -1.69
C LYS A 181 -14.78 -24.76 -1.76
N ASP A 182 -14.39 -24.11 -0.67
CA ASP A 182 -14.43 -22.65 -0.45
C ASP A 182 -13.06 -22.04 -0.09
N ARG A 183 -12.04 -22.86 0.22
CA ARG A 183 -10.73 -22.40 0.71
C ARG A 183 -9.61 -23.39 0.39
N ILE A 184 -8.36 -22.95 0.54
CA ILE A 184 -7.17 -23.78 0.40
C ILE A 184 -6.49 -23.83 1.77
N LEU A 185 -6.29 -25.02 2.33
CA LEU A 185 -5.45 -25.15 3.53
C LEU A 185 -3.98 -25.12 3.10
N GLY A 186 -3.27 -24.14 3.66
CA GLY A 186 -1.85 -23.90 3.46
C GLY A 186 -0.96 -24.78 4.32
N GLY A 187 0.32 -24.40 4.41
CA GLY A 187 1.37 -25.19 5.04
C GLY A 187 2.05 -24.47 6.20
N ALA A 188 3.37 -24.51 6.21
CA ALA A 188 4.22 -23.91 7.23
C ALA A 188 4.04 -22.38 7.31
N GLY A 189 3.96 -21.70 6.17
CA GLY A 189 3.82 -20.24 6.10
C GLY A 189 2.51 -19.76 6.71
N GLU A 190 1.39 -20.40 6.39
CA GLU A 190 0.10 -20.02 6.98
C GLU A 190 -0.01 -20.40 8.46
N LEU A 191 0.54 -21.56 8.87
CA LEU A 191 0.58 -21.93 10.30
C LEU A 191 1.49 -20.97 11.10
N ALA A 192 2.55 -20.46 10.49
CA ALA A 192 3.43 -19.48 11.11
C ALA A 192 2.73 -18.14 11.39
N GLN A 193 1.75 -17.73 10.58
CA GLN A 193 0.96 -16.52 10.89
C GLN A 193 0.10 -16.68 12.16
N ASP A 194 -0.47 -17.87 12.37
CA ASP A 194 -1.15 -18.18 13.63
C ASP A 194 -0.15 -18.20 14.80
N LEU A 195 1.03 -18.81 14.60
CA LEU A 195 2.09 -18.85 15.61
C LEU A 195 2.55 -17.45 16.02
N LYS A 196 2.72 -16.53 15.07
CA LYS A 196 3.02 -15.11 15.33
C LYS A 196 1.94 -14.47 16.21
N SER A 197 0.66 -14.69 15.87
CA SER A 197 -0.47 -14.13 16.62
C SER A 197 -0.51 -14.68 18.05
N GLN A 198 -0.26 -15.98 18.24
CA GLN A 198 -0.18 -16.59 19.56
C GLN A 198 1.05 -16.14 20.35
N THR A 199 2.18 -15.91 19.67
CA THR A 199 3.38 -15.35 20.29
C THR A 199 3.09 -13.97 20.85
N LYS A 200 2.41 -13.08 20.11
CA LYS A 200 1.99 -11.77 20.63
C LYS A 200 1.13 -11.88 21.88
N ALA A 201 0.24 -12.87 21.94
CA ALA A 201 -0.65 -13.07 23.09
C ALA A 201 0.07 -13.66 24.31
N GLN A 202 1.09 -14.50 24.11
CA GLN A 202 1.80 -15.23 25.17
C GLN A 202 3.32 -15.24 24.92
N PRO A 203 3.98 -14.07 24.94
CA PRO A 203 5.31 -13.91 24.36
C PRO A 203 6.38 -14.74 25.10
N GLU A 204 6.34 -14.77 26.44
CA GLU A 204 7.28 -15.57 27.25
C GLU A 204 7.16 -17.09 27.02
N ARG A 205 5.95 -17.59 26.78
CA ARG A 205 5.70 -19.01 26.50
C ARG A 205 6.26 -19.39 25.13
N PHE A 206 5.95 -18.60 24.11
CA PHE A 206 6.39 -18.88 22.74
C PHE A 206 7.88 -18.62 22.53
N ALA A 207 8.48 -17.73 23.30
CA ALA A 207 9.94 -17.60 23.42
C ALA A 207 10.59 -18.91 23.88
N ARG A 208 10.05 -19.56 24.93
CA ARG A 208 10.53 -20.88 25.35
C ARG A 208 10.26 -21.98 24.32
N LEU A 209 9.11 -21.91 23.63
CA LEU A 209 8.80 -22.83 22.54
C LEU A 209 9.84 -22.73 21.41
N MET A 210 10.28 -21.52 21.05
CA MET A 210 11.32 -21.33 20.03
C MET A 210 12.62 -22.06 20.37
N LEU A 211 13.00 -22.05 21.65
CA LEU A 211 14.19 -22.78 22.14
C LEU A 211 14.02 -24.31 22.05
N ALA A 212 12.78 -24.80 22.00
CA ALA A 212 12.46 -26.22 21.87
C ALA A 212 12.13 -26.66 20.42
N LEU A 213 12.04 -25.72 19.47
CA LEU A 213 11.81 -26.05 18.06
C LEU A 213 12.97 -26.92 17.54
N PRO A 214 12.71 -27.94 16.69
CA PRO A 214 13.77 -28.66 16.00
C PRO A 214 14.60 -27.73 15.12
N ASP A 215 15.90 -27.98 15.00
CA ASP A 215 16.79 -27.09 14.22
C ASP A 215 16.43 -27.12 12.71
N GLU A 216 15.93 -28.26 12.24
CA GLU A 216 15.43 -28.51 10.88
C GLU A 216 14.03 -27.95 10.61
N ALA A 217 13.38 -27.32 11.60
CA ALA A 217 12.06 -26.71 11.39
C ALA A 217 12.15 -25.56 10.38
N ASN A 218 11.03 -25.34 9.67
CA ASN A 218 10.94 -24.29 8.66
C ASN A 218 11.21 -22.90 9.24
N GLU A 219 11.97 -22.07 8.51
CA GLU A 219 12.34 -20.71 8.92
C GLU A 219 11.14 -19.81 9.26
N HIS A 220 9.99 -20.04 8.62
CA HIS A 220 8.77 -19.28 8.89
C HIS A 220 8.35 -19.36 10.36
N TYR A 221 8.62 -20.47 11.07
CA TYR A 221 8.27 -20.59 12.48
C TYR A 221 9.17 -19.74 13.38
N PHE A 222 10.47 -19.71 13.11
CA PHE A 222 11.41 -18.87 13.85
C PHE A 222 11.13 -17.38 13.58
N GLU A 223 10.93 -17.03 12.32
CA GLU A 223 10.56 -15.68 11.89
C GLU A 223 9.26 -15.21 12.57
N ALA A 224 8.22 -16.04 12.55
CA ALA A 224 6.94 -15.72 13.18
C ALA A 224 7.06 -15.47 14.68
N ILE A 225 7.86 -16.26 15.40
CA ILE A 225 8.10 -16.03 16.82
C ILE A 225 8.85 -14.70 17.00
N VAL A 226 9.97 -14.47 16.29
CA VAL A 226 10.72 -13.20 16.39
C VAL A 226 9.81 -11.98 16.12
N MET A 227 8.96 -12.04 15.08
CA MET A 227 7.99 -10.99 14.78
C MET A 227 6.91 -10.83 15.86
N GLY A 228 6.52 -11.92 16.51
CA GLY A 228 5.51 -11.91 17.56
C GLY A 228 6.05 -11.44 18.91
N LEU A 229 7.36 -11.50 19.13
CA LEU A 229 8.01 -11.02 20.35
C LEU A 229 8.19 -9.50 20.37
N GLN A 230 8.06 -8.82 19.22
CA GLN A 230 8.06 -7.37 19.17
C GLN A 230 6.98 -6.81 20.10
N ASP A 231 7.37 -5.86 20.96
CA ASP A 231 6.53 -5.20 21.97
C ASP A 231 5.97 -6.14 23.07
N GLY A 232 6.37 -7.42 23.08
CA GLY A 232 5.98 -8.38 24.10
C GLY A 232 6.85 -8.28 25.35
N GLY A 233 6.26 -8.38 26.55
CA GLY A 233 7.04 -8.37 27.80
C GLY A 233 7.82 -9.68 28.00
N LEU A 234 9.15 -9.65 27.82
CA LEU A 234 10.05 -10.77 28.11
C LEU A 234 11.09 -10.42 29.17
N PRO A 235 11.46 -11.36 30.05
CA PRO A 235 12.70 -11.29 30.81
C PRO A 235 13.93 -11.24 29.89
N LEU A 236 14.88 -10.33 30.17
CA LEU A 236 16.09 -10.13 29.34
C LEU A 236 16.88 -11.41 29.09
N ASN A 237 17.07 -12.26 30.09
CA ASN A 237 17.81 -13.52 29.93
C ASN A 237 17.13 -14.50 28.96
N LEU A 238 15.79 -14.45 28.83
CA LEU A 238 15.06 -15.25 27.86
C LEU A 238 15.15 -14.62 26.48
N LEU A 239 15.04 -13.30 26.39
CA LEU A 239 15.23 -12.55 25.16
C LEU A 239 16.61 -12.85 24.55
N GLU A 240 17.68 -12.73 25.32
CA GLU A 240 19.06 -13.04 24.89
C GLU A 240 19.19 -14.41 24.26
N ARG A 241 18.70 -15.46 24.94
CA ARG A 241 18.77 -16.85 24.44
C ARG A 241 17.99 -17.04 23.13
N VAL A 242 16.84 -16.39 23.02
CA VAL A 242 16.00 -16.46 21.81
C VAL A 242 16.65 -15.71 20.65
N ILE A 243 17.16 -14.52 20.91
CA ILE A 243 17.88 -13.70 19.94
C ILE A 243 19.14 -14.42 19.47
N GLU A 244 19.93 -15.00 20.38
CA GLU A 244 21.11 -15.80 20.05
C GLU A 244 20.73 -16.99 19.16
N ARG A 245 19.65 -17.71 19.48
CA ARG A 245 19.17 -18.84 18.65
C ARG A 245 18.75 -18.38 17.25
N ALA A 246 18.04 -17.26 17.12
CA ALA A 246 17.65 -16.70 15.83
C ALA A 246 18.86 -16.20 15.03
N HIS A 247 19.76 -15.48 15.69
CA HIS A 247 20.96 -14.89 15.11
C HIS A 247 21.95 -15.93 14.60
N ASN A 248 22.04 -17.08 15.27
CA ASN A 248 22.96 -18.17 14.90
C ASN A 248 22.37 -19.14 13.87
N ARG A 249 21.17 -18.88 13.33
CA ARG A 249 20.64 -19.68 12.22
C ARG A 249 21.51 -19.51 10.95
N PRO A 250 21.68 -20.56 10.12
CA PRO A 250 22.44 -20.47 8.88
C PRO A 250 21.94 -19.34 7.97
N GLY A 251 22.85 -18.46 7.54
CA GLY A 251 22.50 -17.32 6.69
C GLY A 251 21.77 -16.16 7.39
N ARG A 252 21.52 -16.26 8.70
CA ARG A 252 20.96 -15.18 9.54
C ARG A 252 19.68 -14.53 9.00
N PRO A 253 18.68 -15.31 8.55
CA PRO A 253 17.58 -14.84 7.72
C PRO A 253 16.61 -13.86 8.40
N HIS A 254 16.75 -13.64 9.72
CA HIS A 254 15.78 -12.88 10.51
C HIS A 254 16.19 -11.44 10.80
N GLY A 255 17.29 -10.94 10.23
CA GLY A 255 17.82 -9.61 10.53
C GLY A 255 16.78 -8.49 10.47
N ARG A 256 15.89 -8.52 9.47
CA ARG A 256 14.81 -7.53 9.33
C ARG A 256 13.91 -7.42 10.57
N TRP A 257 13.57 -8.53 11.21
CA TRP A 257 12.60 -8.55 12.32
C TRP A 257 13.29 -8.59 13.68
N LEU A 258 14.44 -9.25 13.75
CA LEU A 258 15.21 -9.45 14.97
C LEU A 258 15.64 -8.12 15.58
N ASN A 259 16.10 -7.16 14.77
CA ASN A 259 16.48 -5.82 15.23
C ASN A 259 15.32 -5.07 15.90
N ARG A 260 14.09 -5.21 15.38
CA ARG A 260 12.89 -4.56 15.95
C ARG A 260 12.48 -5.20 17.27
N ALA A 261 12.58 -6.53 17.36
CA ALA A 261 12.31 -7.25 18.59
C ALA A 261 13.30 -6.87 19.70
N ILE A 262 14.58 -6.64 19.38
CA ILE A 262 15.56 -6.12 20.35
C ILE A 262 15.19 -4.69 20.76
N ALA A 263 14.99 -3.79 19.80
CA ALA A 263 14.71 -2.37 20.08
C ALA A 263 13.46 -2.15 20.94
N SER A 264 12.40 -2.96 20.74
CA SER A 264 11.18 -2.85 21.55
C SER A 264 11.38 -3.15 23.05
N HIS A 265 12.51 -3.76 23.42
CA HIS A 265 12.89 -4.04 24.80
C HIS A 265 13.90 -3.01 25.36
N GLY A 266 14.20 -1.94 24.62
CA GLY A 266 15.19 -0.92 24.99
C GLY A 266 14.96 -0.28 26.36
N GLY A 267 13.72 -0.22 26.85
CA GLY A 267 13.42 0.32 28.19
C GLY A 267 13.85 -0.57 29.36
N GLN A 268 14.43 -1.74 29.12
CA GLN A 268 14.85 -2.69 30.16
C GLN A 268 16.35 -2.62 30.50
N GLY A 269 17.13 -1.80 29.79
CA GLY A 269 18.60 -1.80 29.89
C GLY A 269 19.20 -3.04 29.20
N LEU A 270 19.28 -3.00 27.88
CA LEU A 270 19.76 -4.13 27.07
C LEU A 270 21.24 -4.41 27.34
N SER A 271 21.63 -5.68 27.32
CA SER A 271 23.03 -6.07 27.44
C SER A 271 23.83 -5.74 26.17
N THR A 272 25.14 -5.57 26.33
CA THR A 272 26.06 -5.36 25.20
C THR A 272 25.93 -6.45 24.13
N ALA A 273 25.66 -7.71 24.52
CA ALA A 273 25.48 -8.80 23.58
C ALA A 273 24.28 -8.58 22.63
N LEU A 274 23.17 -8.03 23.12
CA LEU A 274 22.02 -7.69 22.27
C LEU A 274 22.33 -6.48 21.36
N LEU A 275 23.04 -5.49 21.89
CA LEU A 275 23.44 -4.31 21.12
C LEU A 275 24.43 -4.69 20.00
N ASP A 276 25.38 -5.58 20.29
CA ASP A 276 26.36 -6.11 19.33
C ASP A 276 25.68 -6.88 18.19
N VAL A 277 24.58 -7.58 18.47
CA VAL A 277 23.77 -8.24 17.43
C VAL A 277 23.16 -7.20 16.48
N VAL A 278 22.59 -6.11 17.01
CA VAL A 278 22.05 -5.02 16.19
C VAL A 278 23.18 -4.37 15.38
N ALA A 279 24.32 -4.07 16.02
CA ALA A 279 25.48 -3.47 15.37
C ALA A 279 26.04 -4.34 14.22
N TRP A 280 26.08 -5.66 14.42
CA TRP A 280 26.46 -6.61 13.38
C TRP A 280 25.51 -6.54 12.19
N TYR A 281 24.19 -6.59 12.42
CA TYR A 281 23.23 -6.46 11.33
C TYR A 281 23.33 -5.11 10.61
N ALA A 282 23.68 -4.05 11.33
CA ALA A 282 23.79 -2.71 10.77
C ALA A 282 25.00 -2.54 9.85
N THR A 283 26.07 -3.32 10.05
CA THR A 283 27.37 -3.11 9.37
C THR A 283 27.84 -4.28 8.51
N GLU A 284 27.37 -5.50 8.77
CA GLU A 284 27.91 -6.72 8.16
C GLU A 284 26.87 -7.53 7.36
N ASP A 285 25.57 -7.34 7.61
CA ASP A 285 24.54 -8.13 6.91
C ASP A 285 24.53 -7.81 5.41
N PRO A 286 24.46 -8.83 4.51
CA PRO A 286 24.45 -8.59 3.08
C PRO A 286 23.18 -7.92 2.55
N ASP A 287 22.06 -7.94 3.27
CA ASP A 287 20.78 -7.39 2.82
C ASP A 287 20.62 -5.88 3.15
N PRO A 288 20.45 -4.99 2.14
CA PRO A 288 20.23 -5.30 0.73
C PRO A 288 21.53 -5.48 -0.07
N ALA A 289 21.50 -6.45 -0.99
CA ALA A 289 22.56 -6.66 -1.97
C ALA A 289 22.40 -5.76 -3.21
N GLU A 290 21.18 -5.25 -3.47
CA GLU A 290 20.84 -4.47 -4.66
C GLU A 290 19.80 -3.39 -4.34
N GLU A 291 19.77 -2.33 -5.13
CA GLU A 291 18.74 -1.28 -5.04
C GLU A 291 17.44 -1.70 -5.75
N LEU A 292 16.64 -2.55 -5.09
CA LEU A 292 15.39 -3.06 -5.68
C LEU A 292 14.40 -1.96 -6.04
N TRP A 293 14.37 -0.82 -5.33
CA TRP A 293 13.51 0.32 -5.70
C TRP A 293 13.80 0.90 -7.09
N ARG A 294 14.93 0.55 -7.71
CA ARG A 294 15.25 0.93 -9.10
C ARG A 294 14.79 -0.11 -10.13
N LYS A 295 14.36 -1.30 -9.68
CA LYS A 295 13.95 -2.41 -10.54
C LYS A 295 12.43 -2.40 -10.75
N GLU A 296 12.00 -2.79 -11.94
CA GLU A 296 10.58 -2.94 -12.28
C GLU A 296 9.97 -4.15 -11.53
N ALA A 297 8.84 -3.93 -10.85
CA ALA A 297 8.07 -4.95 -10.13
C ALA A 297 6.90 -5.52 -10.96
N GLY A 298 6.69 -4.98 -12.16
CA GLY A 298 5.56 -5.27 -13.05
C GLY A 298 4.71 -4.04 -13.33
N GLU A 299 3.95 -4.06 -14.45
CA GLU A 299 3.06 -2.97 -14.87
C GLU A 299 3.74 -1.59 -14.97
N ASN A 300 5.01 -1.53 -15.40
CA ASN A 300 5.82 -0.29 -15.44
C ASN A 300 5.93 0.42 -14.07
N ARG A 301 5.79 -0.31 -12.96
CA ARG A 301 5.98 0.24 -11.61
C ARG A 301 7.26 -0.30 -11.00
N PRO A 302 8.15 0.56 -10.46
CA PRO A 302 9.29 0.09 -9.69
C PRO A 302 8.84 -0.58 -8.39
N TYR A 303 9.65 -1.51 -7.86
CA TYR A 303 9.46 -2.00 -6.49
C TYR A 303 9.44 -0.83 -5.50
N TYR A 304 8.66 -0.97 -4.43
CA TYR A 304 8.51 0.06 -3.40
C TYR A 304 8.04 1.42 -3.94
N GLY A 305 7.45 1.47 -5.14
CA GLY A 305 7.04 2.72 -5.77
C GLY A 305 8.21 3.62 -6.18
N GLY A 306 9.44 3.09 -6.23
CA GLY A 306 10.63 3.88 -6.51
C GLY A 306 11.15 4.65 -5.30
N ASP A 307 10.61 4.37 -4.10
CA ASP A 307 11.00 5.05 -2.88
C ASP A 307 12.16 4.29 -2.17
N PRO A 308 13.37 4.87 -2.11
CA PRO A 308 14.51 4.25 -1.42
C PRO A 308 14.28 4.07 0.08
N TYR A 309 13.48 4.92 0.74
CA TYR A 309 13.16 4.75 2.16
C TYR A 309 12.25 3.55 2.39
N MET A 310 11.21 3.40 1.57
CA MET A 310 10.35 2.21 1.64
C MET A 310 11.11 0.93 1.32
N HIS A 311 12.12 0.96 0.46
CA HIS A 311 13.03 -0.18 0.31
C HIS A 311 13.85 -0.39 1.59
N GLY A 312 14.52 0.64 2.09
CA GLY A 312 15.45 0.58 3.22
C GLY A 312 14.84 -0.04 4.47
N ILE A 313 13.67 0.42 4.90
CA ILE A 313 13.00 -0.09 6.12
C ILE A 313 12.62 -1.58 6.04
N ASN A 314 12.63 -2.15 4.84
CA ASN A 314 12.29 -3.54 4.55
C ASN A 314 13.53 -4.43 4.34
N THR A 315 14.72 -3.94 4.64
CA THR A 315 16.00 -4.67 4.59
C THR A 315 16.56 -4.94 5.98
N ALA A 316 17.51 -5.87 6.12
CA ALA A 316 18.19 -6.16 7.38
C ALA A 316 19.01 -4.97 7.88
N ARG A 317 19.93 -4.43 7.05
CA ARG A 317 20.76 -3.26 7.42
C ARG A 317 19.91 -2.02 7.72
N GLY A 318 18.88 -1.76 6.90
CA GLY A 318 17.97 -0.64 7.15
C GLY A 318 17.15 -0.82 8.43
N SER A 319 16.63 -2.02 8.70
CA SER A 319 15.93 -2.30 9.97
C SER A 319 16.85 -2.17 11.19
N ALA A 320 18.12 -2.55 11.08
CA ALA A 320 19.13 -2.31 12.11
C ALA A 320 19.36 -0.82 12.37
N ALA A 321 19.49 -0.01 11.31
CA ALA A 321 19.62 1.45 11.43
C ALA A 321 18.41 2.08 12.16
N MET A 322 17.20 1.59 11.88
CA MET A 322 15.99 2.03 12.55
C MET A 322 15.97 1.63 14.04
N ALA A 323 16.36 0.39 14.35
CA ALA A 323 16.50 -0.08 15.72
C ALA A 323 17.54 0.73 16.52
N ILE A 324 18.67 1.06 15.90
CA ILE A 324 19.69 1.94 16.49
C ILE A 324 19.10 3.32 16.78
N ALA A 325 18.37 3.91 15.84
CA ALA A 325 17.71 5.20 16.05
C ALA A 325 16.72 5.15 17.22
N ASP A 326 15.87 4.12 17.27
CA ASP A 326 14.88 3.95 18.34
C ASP A 326 15.55 3.75 19.71
N LEU A 327 16.68 3.02 19.78
CA LEU A 327 17.45 2.84 21.01
C LEU A 327 18.14 4.14 21.46
N ILE A 328 18.81 4.87 20.55
CA ILE A 328 19.41 6.18 20.85
C ILE A 328 18.35 7.15 21.39
N ALA A 329 17.14 7.13 20.86
CA ALA A 329 16.06 8.01 21.30
C ALA A 329 15.67 7.81 22.79
N LEU A 330 15.96 6.64 23.37
CA LEU A 330 15.64 6.34 24.76
C LEU A 330 16.63 6.96 25.74
N GLU A 331 17.93 6.66 25.61
CA GLU A 331 18.93 6.96 26.64
C GLU A 331 20.34 7.17 26.07
N GLN A 332 21.18 7.89 26.82
CA GLN A 332 22.56 8.23 26.42
C GLN A 332 23.47 7.00 26.29
N ASP A 333 23.30 5.98 27.13
CA ASP A 333 24.16 4.78 27.10
C ASP A 333 24.08 4.05 25.74
N TYR A 334 22.89 4.05 25.11
CA TYR A 334 22.73 3.52 23.75
C TYR A 334 23.45 4.38 22.70
N TRP A 335 23.46 5.70 22.86
CA TRP A 335 24.26 6.58 22.02
C TRP A 335 25.75 6.27 22.15
N GLU A 336 26.26 6.13 23.37
CA GLU A 336 27.68 5.83 23.60
C GLU A 336 28.11 4.51 22.94
N HIS A 337 27.25 3.49 22.98
CA HIS A 337 27.50 2.23 22.31
C HIS A 337 27.44 2.34 20.77
N PHE A 338 26.42 3.00 20.21
CA PHE A 338 26.19 3.03 18.77
C PHE A 338 26.90 4.17 18.01
N ALA A 339 27.46 5.17 18.69
CA ALA A 339 28.21 6.25 18.04
C ALA A 339 29.32 5.74 17.08
N PRO A 340 30.21 4.79 17.45
CA PRO A 340 31.19 4.23 16.52
C PRO A 340 30.56 3.38 15.41
N VAL A 341 29.40 2.78 15.64
CA VAL A 341 28.66 2.01 14.63
C VAL A 341 28.08 2.97 13.58
N LEU A 342 27.48 4.08 14.01
CA LEU A 342 26.93 5.11 13.13
C LEU A 342 28.01 5.68 12.19
N GLU A 343 29.22 5.95 12.70
CA GLU A 343 30.36 6.44 11.89
C GLU A 343 30.72 5.52 10.71
N ARG A 344 30.56 4.21 10.90
CA ARG A 344 30.78 3.19 9.87
C ARG A 344 29.62 3.14 8.89
N MET A 345 28.39 3.22 9.40
CA MET A 345 27.16 3.07 8.62
C MET A 345 26.90 4.24 7.67
N VAL A 346 27.25 5.49 8.00
CA VAL A 346 26.89 6.63 7.15
C VAL A 346 27.45 6.58 5.72
N ALA A 347 28.44 5.74 5.47
CA ALA A 347 28.99 5.48 4.14
C ALA A 347 28.45 4.20 3.49
N ASP A 348 27.34 3.61 3.98
CA ASP A 348 26.75 2.36 3.47
C ASP A 348 26.61 2.42 1.94
N PRO A 349 26.95 1.37 1.19
CA PRO A 349 26.85 1.39 -0.27
C PRO A 349 25.41 1.53 -0.78
N SER A 350 24.40 1.16 0.02
CA SER A 350 23.00 1.26 -0.34
C SER A 350 22.40 2.62 0.04
N ILE A 351 21.90 3.33 -0.96
CA ILE A 351 21.08 4.53 -0.81
C ILE A 351 19.84 4.24 0.03
N ALA A 352 19.19 3.09 -0.18
CA ALA A 352 18.03 2.69 0.62
C ALA A 352 18.39 2.57 2.11
N VAL A 353 19.52 1.95 2.46
CA VAL A 353 19.97 1.88 3.87
C VAL A 353 20.33 3.27 4.42
N ARG A 354 20.97 4.12 3.62
CA ARG A 354 21.29 5.51 4.02
C ARG A 354 20.06 6.31 4.44
N THR A 355 18.92 6.13 3.78
CA THR A 355 17.67 6.80 4.21
C THR A 355 17.28 6.44 5.65
N CYS A 356 17.52 5.20 6.08
CA CYS A 356 17.20 4.74 7.43
C CYS A 356 18.20 5.28 8.45
N ILE A 357 19.48 5.35 8.07
CA ILE A 357 20.56 5.90 8.91
C ILE A 357 20.33 7.38 9.24
N ALA A 358 19.70 8.14 8.34
CA ALA A 358 19.34 9.53 8.61
C ALA A 358 18.55 9.69 9.92
N ARG A 359 17.65 8.74 10.25
CA ARG A 359 16.92 8.76 11.53
C ARG A 359 17.83 8.59 12.74
N ALA A 360 18.87 7.77 12.65
CA ALA A 360 19.86 7.62 13.73
C ALA A 360 20.67 8.90 13.93
N CYS A 361 21.06 9.58 12.83
CA CYS A 361 21.66 10.92 12.91
C CYS A 361 20.71 11.93 13.59
N THR A 362 19.42 11.91 13.28
CA THR A 362 18.43 12.79 13.91
C THR A 362 18.37 12.56 15.43
N GLN A 363 18.34 11.30 15.89
CA GLN A 363 18.31 11.03 17.33
C GLN A 363 19.64 11.37 18.02
N ALA A 364 20.78 11.24 17.32
CA ALA A 364 22.08 11.62 17.84
C ALA A 364 22.21 13.14 18.14
N LEU A 365 21.38 13.99 17.52
CA LEU A 365 21.33 15.44 17.82
C LEU A 365 21.05 15.74 19.31
N ARG A 366 20.43 14.80 20.03
CA ARG A 366 20.11 14.91 21.47
C ARG A 366 21.35 14.89 22.37
N TYR A 367 22.42 14.22 21.95
CA TYR A 367 23.59 13.96 22.79
C TYR A 367 24.88 14.56 22.25
N ASP A 368 25.08 14.52 20.92
CA ASP A 368 26.28 15.08 20.28
C ASP A 368 25.89 15.71 18.94
N ARG A 369 25.39 16.94 19.04
CA ARG A 369 24.88 17.71 17.89
C ARG A 369 25.94 17.95 16.80
N PRO A 370 27.17 18.40 17.12
CA PRO A 370 28.22 18.57 16.11
C PRO A 370 28.56 17.26 15.38
N LYS A 371 28.70 16.15 16.11
CA LYS A 371 29.00 14.86 15.50
C LYS A 371 27.84 14.36 14.64
N ALA A 372 26.60 14.49 15.11
CA ALA A 372 25.41 14.11 14.35
C ALA A 372 25.32 14.86 13.01
N ILE A 373 25.55 16.17 13.00
CA ILE A 373 25.59 16.99 11.78
C ILE A 373 26.73 16.54 10.85
N ALA A 374 27.94 16.32 11.38
CA ALA A 374 29.06 15.84 10.57
C ALA A 374 28.77 14.47 9.92
N GLN A 375 28.21 13.53 10.69
CA GLN A 375 27.82 12.20 10.16
C GLN A 375 26.69 12.31 9.14
N PHE A 376 25.69 13.15 9.37
CA PHE A 376 24.61 13.40 8.43
C PHE A 376 25.09 14.02 7.11
N LEU A 377 26.00 15.00 7.15
CA LEU A 377 26.55 15.58 5.93
C LEU A 377 27.38 14.56 5.14
N LYS A 378 28.12 13.68 5.83
CA LYS A 378 28.82 12.54 5.22
C LYS A 378 27.84 11.53 4.61
N LEU A 379 26.72 11.24 5.28
CA LEU A 379 25.64 10.40 4.78
C LEU A 379 25.08 10.95 3.45
N CYS A 380 24.80 12.25 3.42
CA CYS A 380 24.27 12.99 2.28
C CYS A 380 25.30 13.24 1.16
N ALA A 381 26.57 12.86 1.33
CA ALA A 381 27.55 12.83 0.23
C ALA A 381 27.27 11.62 -0.70
N ALA A 382 26.09 11.64 -1.32
CA ALA A 382 25.54 10.63 -2.21
C ALA A 382 24.65 11.30 -3.27
N GLU A 383 23.97 10.49 -4.08
CA GLU A 383 23.03 10.97 -5.10
C GLU A 383 21.76 11.63 -4.52
N ASP A 384 21.06 12.39 -5.37
CA ASP A 384 19.94 13.22 -4.95
C ASP A 384 18.69 12.45 -4.51
N ALA A 385 18.55 11.18 -4.93
CA ALA A 385 17.46 10.32 -4.48
C ALA A 385 17.44 10.15 -2.96
N LEU A 386 18.60 10.22 -2.30
CA LEU A 386 18.70 10.21 -0.84
C LEU A 386 18.10 11.49 -0.23
N VAL A 387 18.49 12.66 -0.71
CA VAL A 387 18.09 13.93 -0.11
C VAL A 387 16.65 14.32 -0.43
N ALA A 388 16.03 13.66 -1.41
CA ALA A 388 14.61 13.78 -1.70
C ALA A 388 13.70 13.04 -0.69
N THR A 389 14.27 12.32 0.29
CA THR A 389 13.51 11.44 1.19
C THR A 389 13.11 12.14 2.49
N HIS A 390 11.98 11.70 3.05
CA HIS A 390 11.44 12.25 4.28
C HIS A 390 12.42 12.22 5.48
N PRO A 391 13.19 11.15 5.74
CA PRO A 391 14.16 11.14 6.84
C PRO A 391 15.25 12.21 6.74
N VAL A 392 15.69 12.56 5.53
CA VAL A 392 16.65 13.65 5.32
C VAL A 392 16.01 15.00 5.61
N GLU A 393 14.78 15.21 5.14
CA GLU A 393 14.03 16.43 5.45
C GLU A 393 13.74 16.57 6.95
N GLU A 394 13.43 15.48 7.66
CA GLU A 394 13.23 15.48 9.11
C GLU A 394 14.49 15.92 9.85
N PHE A 395 15.68 15.46 9.44
CA PHE A 395 16.92 15.95 10.04
C PHE A 395 17.09 17.47 9.82
N LEU A 396 16.87 17.93 8.59
CA LEU A 396 16.99 19.34 8.22
C LEU A 396 15.99 20.22 8.99
N TYR A 397 14.80 19.73 9.29
CA TYR A 397 13.83 20.43 10.13
C TYR A 397 14.41 20.83 11.49
N TYR A 398 15.23 19.97 12.10
CA TYR A 398 15.84 20.25 13.40
C TYR A 398 17.10 21.10 13.34
N THR A 399 17.76 21.23 12.17
CA THR A 399 19.08 21.88 12.06
C THR A 399 19.10 23.12 11.17
N ALA A 400 18.17 23.28 10.22
CA ALA A 400 18.20 24.38 9.27
C ALA A 400 18.01 25.75 9.94
N GLY A 401 17.19 25.84 11.00
CA GLY A 401 16.96 27.09 11.73
C GLY A 401 18.02 27.42 12.80
N THR A 402 18.91 26.48 13.14
CA THR A 402 19.84 26.58 14.29
C THR A 402 21.31 26.47 13.86
N GLU A 403 21.61 25.62 12.89
CA GLU A 403 22.94 25.45 12.28
C GLU A 403 22.92 25.72 10.77
N PHE A 404 22.16 26.74 10.36
CA PHE A 404 21.94 27.07 8.94
C PHE A 404 23.24 27.04 8.11
N GLY A 405 24.29 27.72 8.57
CA GLY A 405 25.56 27.78 7.83
C GLY A 405 26.24 26.43 7.56
N GLN A 406 25.99 25.42 8.41
CA GLN A 406 26.54 24.06 8.20
C GLN A 406 25.73 23.27 7.17
N VAL A 407 24.42 23.47 7.12
CA VAL A 407 23.51 22.73 6.21
C VAL A 407 23.17 23.50 4.94
N GLN A 408 23.49 24.79 4.86
CA GLN A 408 23.23 25.65 3.70
C GLN A 408 23.74 25.03 2.38
N PRO A 409 24.99 24.53 2.27
CA PRO A 409 25.46 23.94 1.02
C PRO A 409 24.64 22.73 0.54
N LEU A 410 24.08 21.98 1.49
CA LEU A 410 23.19 20.86 1.19
C LEU A 410 21.84 21.33 0.67
N LEU A 411 21.25 22.37 1.29
CA LEU A 411 20.00 22.97 0.84
C LEU A 411 20.15 23.60 -0.56
N GLU A 412 21.26 24.29 -0.83
CA GLU A 412 21.59 24.82 -2.15
C GLU A 412 21.68 23.71 -3.21
N ARG A 413 22.35 22.59 -2.89
CA ARG A 413 22.42 21.42 -3.77
C ARG A 413 21.02 20.82 -4.02
N MET A 414 20.20 20.72 -2.99
CA MET A 414 18.84 20.18 -3.11
C MET A 414 17.94 21.08 -3.98
N LEU A 415 18.05 22.41 -3.86
CA LEU A 415 17.34 23.36 -4.74
C LEU A 415 17.78 23.24 -6.20
N ALA A 416 19.05 22.91 -6.47
CA ALA A 416 19.56 22.68 -7.82
C ALA A 416 19.29 21.26 -8.37
N SER A 417 18.66 20.38 -7.58
CA SER A 417 18.46 18.97 -7.94
C SER A 417 17.50 18.81 -9.12
N PRO A 418 17.68 17.81 -10.02
CA PRO A 418 16.67 17.45 -11.00
C PRO A 418 15.40 16.85 -10.37
N ILE A 419 15.44 16.40 -9.11
CA ILE A 419 14.31 15.77 -8.43
C ILE A 419 13.42 16.83 -7.78
N ALA A 420 12.18 16.97 -8.26
CA ALA A 420 11.22 17.95 -7.74
C ALA A 420 11.00 17.85 -6.23
N ASN A 421 10.92 16.64 -5.68
CA ASN A 421 10.77 16.42 -4.24
C ASN A 421 11.96 16.97 -3.43
N ALA A 422 13.20 16.86 -3.95
CA ALA A 422 14.37 17.44 -3.28
C ALA A 422 14.31 18.96 -3.27
N ARG A 423 13.96 19.58 -4.42
CA ARG A 423 13.80 21.03 -4.53
C ARG A 423 12.72 21.56 -3.58
N ARG A 424 11.56 20.92 -3.57
CA ARG A 424 10.44 21.31 -2.69
C ARG A 424 10.77 21.12 -1.21
N ALA A 425 11.44 20.04 -0.83
CA ALA A 425 11.93 19.84 0.53
C ALA A 425 12.92 20.95 0.94
N ALA A 426 13.87 21.29 0.09
CA ALA A 426 14.81 22.38 0.36
C ALA A 426 14.13 23.74 0.47
N ALA A 427 13.15 24.03 -0.40
CA ALA A 427 12.34 25.24 -0.32
C ALA A 427 11.58 25.33 1.01
N ARG A 428 11.00 24.22 1.48
CA ARG A 428 10.37 24.14 2.80
C ARG A 428 11.38 24.46 3.91
N GLN A 429 12.52 23.78 3.93
CA GLN A 429 13.48 23.94 5.02
C GLN A 429 14.18 25.31 5.02
N ALA A 430 14.49 25.87 3.84
CA ALA A 430 15.03 27.22 3.72
C ALA A 430 14.02 28.29 4.16
N THR A 431 12.75 28.16 3.76
CA THR A 431 11.68 29.08 4.16
C THR A 431 11.41 28.99 5.66
N LEU A 432 11.43 27.78 6.23
CA LEU A 432 11.23 27.58 7.66
C LEU A 432 12.37 28.21 8.47
N ALA A 433 13.62 28.01 8.04
CA ALA A 433 14.78 28.63 8.65
C ALA A 433 14.69 30.17 8.58
N ALA A 434 14.26 30.74 7.45
CA ALA A 434 14.13 32.18 7.25
C ALA A 434 13.12 32.87 8.19
N LEU A 435 12.21 32.12 8.81
CA LEU A 435 11.29 32.64 9.83
C LEU A 435 11.99 33.00 11.16
N SER A 436 13.15 32.42 11.44
CA SER A 436 13.94 32.68 12.66
C SER A 436 15.37 33.15 12.40
N GLU A 437 15.94 32.85 11.24
CA GLU A 437 17.34 33.09 10.89
C GLU A 437 17.45 33.99 9.65
N GLU A 438 17.96 35.20 9.83
CA GLU A 438 18.05 36.19 8.74
C GLU A 438 19.01 35.74 7.63
N ALA A 439 20.08 35.00 7.98
CA ALA A 439 21.02 34.45 7.01
C ALA A 439 20.37 33.45 6.03
N ALA A 440 19.23 32.86 6.38
CA ALA A 440 18.50 31.94 5.50
C ALA A 440 17.58 32.64 4.49
N ARG A 441 17.27 33.93 4.67
CA ARG A 441 16.36 34.69 3.80
C ARG A 441 16.78 34.73 2.33
N PRO A 442 18.07 34.91 1.97
CA PRO A 442 18.47 34.87 0.56
C PRO A 442 18.14 33.53 -0.12
N LEU A 443 18.31 32.41 0.59
CA LEU A 443 18.01 31.09 0.06
C LEU A 443 16.49 30.85 -0.04
N ALA A 444 15.73 31.31 0.96
CA ALA A 444 14.27 31.29 0.90
C ALA A 444 13.73 32.15 -0.27
N GLU A 445 14.27 33.36 -0.48
CA GLU A 445 13.89 34.21 -1.60
C GLU A 445 14.24 33.58 -2.95
N ALA A 446 15.37 32.88 -3.07
CA ALA A 446 15.68 32.10 -4.26
C ALA A 446 14.59 31.05 -4.54
N ALA A 447 14.14 30.32 -3.52
CA ALA A 447 13.06 29.34 -3.66
C ALA A 447 11.69 29.97 -3.99
N ILE A 448 11.38 31.13 -3.40
CA ILE A 448 10.10 31.85 -3.65
C ILE A 448 10.01 32.39 -5.08
N ASN A 449 11.14 32.67 -5.74
CA ASN A 449 11.16 33.26 -7.08
C ASN A 449 11.52 32.28 -8.20
N ASP A 450 11.55 30.97 -7.90
CA ASP A 450 11.94 29.92 -8.85
C ASP A 450 10.70 29.21 -9.43
N GLU A 451 10.77 27.90 -9.69
CA GLU A 451 9.74 27.10 -10.34
C GLU A 451 8.55 26.76 -9.42
N PRO A 452 7.38 26.37 -9.98
CA PRO A 452 6.16 26.16 -9.18
C PRO A 452 6.31 25.22 -7.97
N GLU A 453 7.08 24.14 -8.05
CA GLU A 453 7.21 23.21 -6.90
C GLU A 453 8.02 23.80 -5.72
N THR A 454 9.01 24.66 -5.97
CA THR A 454 9.75 25.35 -4.89
C THR A 454 8.87 26.42 -4.25
N ARG A 455 8.14 27.21 -5.06
CA ARG A 455 7.15 28.17 -4.58
C ARG A 455 6.06 27.51 -3.74
N ARG A 456 5.58 26.34 -4.17
CA ARG A 456 4.63 25.52 -3.42
C ARG A 456 5.19 25.12 -2.06
N GLY A 457 6.43 24.64 -2.00
CA GLY A 457 7.09 24.31 -0.72
C GLY A 457 7.18 25.51 0.23
N ALA A 458 7.53 26.69 -0.29
CA ALA A 458 7.54 27.91 0.52
C ALA A 458 6.14 28.28 1.03
N ALA A 459 5.13 28.24 0.18
CA ALA A 459 3.73 28.51 0.55
C ALA A 459 3.24 27.57 1.67
N GLU A 460 3.55 26.27 1.60
CA GLU A 460 3.20 25.29 2.64
C GLU A 460 3.71 25.68 4.03
N ILE A 461 4.95 26.15 4.11
CA ILE A 461 5.59 26.53 5.37
C ILE A 461 4.99 27.82 5.91
N LEU A 462 4.81 28.83 5.05
CA LEU A 462 4.26 30.12 5.48
C LEU A 462 2.81 29.97 5.96
N SER A 463 1.98 29.21 5.22
CA SER A 463 0.60 28.91 5.60
C SER A 463 0.52 28.24 6.97
N ARG A 464 1.37 27.24 7.22
CA ARG A 464 1.38 26.49 8.49
C ARG A 464 1.88 27.30 9.68
N ASN A 465 2.73 28.30 9.45
CA ASN A 465 3.40 29.05 10.52
C ASN A 465 2.83 30.46 10.74
N ILE A 466 1.78 30.87 10.03
CA ILE A 466 1.27 32.25 10.02
C ILE A 466 1.00 32.87 11.42
N LEU A 467 0.59 32.05 12.39
CA LEU A 467 0.34 32.48 13.77
C LEU A 467 1.51 32.23 14.74
N ALA A 468 2.43 31.32 14.40
CA ALA A 468 3.48 30.83 15.30
C ALA A 468 4.90 31.24 14.89
N ALA A 469 5.07 31.85 13.72
CA ALA A 469 6.36 32.27 13.20
C ALA A 469 7.04 33.27 14.15
N PRO A 470 8.35 33.10 14.46
CA PRO A 470 9.12 34.07 15.24
C PRO A 470 9.11 35.47 14.62
N ASP A 471 9.31 35.58 13.31
CA ASP A 471 9.06 36.81 12.53
C ASP A 471 7.75 36.70 11.75
N ARG A 472 6.65 37.11 12.38
CA ARG A 472 5.32 37.13 11.75
C ARG A 472 5.21 38.13 10.60
N ALA A 473 5.90 39.27 10.68
CA ALA A 473 5.81 40.29 9.64
C ALA A 473 6.41 39.76 8.32
N TYR A 474 7.56 39.09 8.40
CA TYR A 474 8.15 38.40 7.25
C TYR A 474 7.23 37.28 6.73
N CYS A 475 6.67 36.45 7.63
CA CYS A 475 5.77 35.36 7.25
C CYS A 475 4.53 35.86 6.49
N GLU A 476 3.85 36.89 7.02
CA GLU A 476 2.65 37.49 6.43
C GLU A 476 2.94 38.15 5.09
N ALA A 477 4.03 38.93 4.99
CA ALA A 477 4.41 39.59 3.75
C ALA A 477 4.74 38.58 2.65
N SER A 478 5.47 37.51 3.00
CA SER A 478 5.83 36.45 2.06
C SER A 478 4.61 35.63 1.62
N LEU A 479 3.72 35.26 2.54
CA LEU A 479 2.53 34.46 2.22
C LEU A 479 1.61 35.20 1.23
N ARG A 480 1.42 36.51 1.41
CA ARG A 480 0.56 37.31 0.53
C ARG A 480 1.00 37.31 -0.93
N ARG A 481 2.30 37.14 -1.22
CA ARG A 481 2.82 37.04 -2.60
C ARG A 481 2.26 35.83 -3.34
N PHE A 482 1.92 34.76 -2.62
CA PHE A 482 1.43 33.52 -3.22
C PHE A 482 -0.07 33.49 -3.47
N PHE A 483 -0.82 34.46 -2.95
CA PHE A 483 -2.25 34.58 -3.19
C PHE A 483 -2.58 34.90 -4.66
N ASP A 484 -1.66 35.61 -5.33
CA ASP A 484 -1.72 35.98 -6.75
C ASP A 484 -0.76 35.15 -7.62
N ASP A 485 -0.25 34.01 -7.13
CA ASP A 485 0.67 33.17 -7.90
C ASP A 485 0.04 32.71 -9.21
N SER A 486 0.83 32.56 -10.28
CA SER A 486 0.32 32.09 -11.57
C SER A 486 -0.10 30.63 -11.54
N ASP A 487 0.50 29.82 -10.67
CA ASP A 487 0.18 28.40 -10.52
C ASP A 487 -0.89 28.17 -9.44
N HIS A 488 -1.97 27.46 -9.83
CA HIS A 488 -3.08 27.13 -8.92
C HIS A 488 -2.68 26.23 -7.74
N GLU A 489 -1.70 25.33 -7.89
CA GLU A 489 -1.29 24.48 -6.77
C GLU A 489 -0.52 25.29 -5.71
N VAL A 490 0.16 26.37 -6.12
CA VAL A 490 0.80 27.31 -5.20
C VAL A 490 -0.24 28.15 -4.48
N ARG A 491 -1.23 28.70 -5.22
CA ARG A 491 -2.36 29.45 -4.62
C ARG A 491 -3.13 28.60 -3.62
N ARG A 492 -3.43 27.34 -3.95
CA ARG A 492 -4.07 26.39 -3.05
C ARG A 492 -3.25 26.12 -1.79
N ALA A 493 -1.94 25.89 -1.93
CA ALA A 493 -1.05 25.71 -0.78
C ALA A 493 -0.98 26.96 0.11
N ALA A 494 -1.02 28.16 -0.49
CA ALA A 494 -1.11 29.41 0.23
C ALA A 494 -2.46 29.56 0.96
N GLY A 495 -3.58 29.18 0.33
CA GLY A 495 -4.93 29.26 0.90
C GLY A 495 -5.19 28.34 2.11
N ASP A 496 -4.37 27.29 2.28
CA ASP A 496 -4.46 26.35 3.40
C ASP A 496 -4.15 26.96 4.78
N TRP A 497 -3.67 28.23 4.84
CA TRP A 497 -3.40 28.95 6.09
C TRP A 497 -4.60 28.99 7.05
N THR A 498 -5.82 29.01 6.49
CA THR A 498 -7.09 29.05 7.24
C THR A 498 -7.28 27.85 8.16
N ARG A 499 -6.69 26.69 7.82
CA ARG A 499 -6.75 25.46 8.63
C ARG A 499 -5.95 25.57 9.93
N TYR A 500 -5.07 26.55 10.03
CA TYR A 500 -4.17 26.74 11.17
C TYR A 500 -4.57 27.90 12.07
N ILE A 501 -5.75 28.49 11.86
CA ILE A 501 -6.32 29.49 12.78
C ILE A 501 -6.53 28.83 14.14
N LYS A 502 -5.67 29.18 15.11
CA LYS A 502 -5.67 28.61 16.45
C LYS A 502 -6.70 29.32 17.33
N ASP A 503 -7.27 28.58 18.29
CA ASP A 503 -8.18 29.08 19.31
C ASP A 503 -9.39 29.84 18.74
N GLN A 504 -9.72 29.57 17.46
CA GLN A 504 -10.82 30.22 16.74
C GLN A 504 -10.68 31.74 16.69
N ARG A 505 -9.44 32.27 16.57
CA ARG A 505 -9.19 33.72 16.54
C ARG A 505 -8.55 34.19 15.24
N ILE A 506 -9.25 35.06 14.51
CA ILE A 506 -8.80 35.61 13.23
C ILE A 506 -8.17 37.00 13.36
N ASP A 507 -8.44 37.74 14.44
CA ASP A 507 -7.90 39.09 14.68
C ASP A 507 -6.40 39.22 14.37
N PRO A 508 -5.51 38.30 14.83
CA PRO A 508 -4.08 38.46 14.63
C PRO A 508 -3.67 38.46 13.15
N VAL A 509 -4.46 37.85 12.28
CA VAL A 509 -4.17 37.64 10.85
C VAL A 509 -5.21 38.32 9.96
N LEU A 510 -6.01 39.24 10.50
CA LEU A 510 -7.05 39.95 9.76
C LEU A 510 -6.52 40.62 8.47
N PRO A 511 -5.36 41.29 8.46
CA PRO A 511 -4.82 41.87 7.21
C PRO A 511 -4.45 40.81 6.16
N VAL A 512 -4.09 39.59 6.58
CA VAL A 512 -3.86 38.45 5.67
C VAL A 512 -5.19 37.94 5.13
N ALA A 513 -6.21 37.81 5.97
CA ALA A 513 -7.54 37.39 5.58
C ALA A 513 -8.15 38.34 4.54
N GLU A 514 -8.00 39.65 4.75
CA GLU A 514 -8.46 40.66 3.81
C GLU A 514 -7.72 40.60 2.46
N ALA A 515 -6.39 40.46 2.48
CA ALA A 515 -5.62 40.30 1.24
C ALA A 515 -5.97 39.01 0.50
N PHE A 516 -6.22 37.93 1.25
CA PHE A 516 -6.62 36.64 0.69
C PHE A 516 -7.95 36.74 -0.05
N VAL A 517 -8.99 37.34 0.56
CA VAL A 517 -10.32 37.50 -0.06
C VAL A 517 -10.25 38.22 -1.41
N GLU A 518 -9.41 39.25 -1.52
CA GLU A 518 -9.29 40.02 -2.77
C GLU A 518 -8.53 39.26 -3.88
N SER A 519 -7.78 38.22 -3.52
CA SER A 519 -6.91 37.48 -4.45
C SER A 519 -7.62 36.39 -5.26
N PRO A 520 -6.98 35.86 -6.32
CA PRO A 520 -7.42 34.65 -7.01
C PRO A 520 -7.44 33.39 -6.13
N ALA A 521 -6.56 33.28 -5.14
CA ALA A 521 -6.50 32.10 -4.26
C ALA A 521 -7.78 31.90 -3.43
N PHE A 522 -8.56 32.96 -3.19
CA PHE A 522 -9.86 32.85 -2.52
C PHE A 522 -10.82 31.93 -3.26
N ALA A 523 -10.87 31.98 -4.59
CA ALA A 523 -11.78 31.16 -5.38
C ALA A 523 -11.55 29.66 -5.18
N GLU A 524 -10.30 29.25 -4.93
CA GLU A 524 -9.90 27.86 -4.79
C GLU A 524 -10.07 27.32 -3.37
N SER A 525 -10.19 28.19 -2.38
CA SER A 525 -10.17 27.84 -0.95
C SER A 525 -11.25 28.55 -0.13
N ALA A 526 -12.28 29.11 -0.80
CA ALA A 526 -13.40 29.81 -0.18
C ALA A 526 -14.11 28.94 0.87
N GLU A 527 -14.32 27.66 0.58
CA GLU A 527 -14.95 26.71 1.50
C GLU A 527 -14.21 26.65 2.85
N THR A 528 -12.88 26.44 2.81
CA THR A 528 -12.05 26.35 4.02
C THR A 528 -12.01 27.67 4.78
N PHE A 529 -12.07 28.80 4.07
CA PHE A 529 -12.10 30.12 4.66
C PHE A 529 -13.41 30.41 5.39
N PHE A 530 -14.57 30.15 4.76
CA PHE A 530 -15.87 30.36 5.40
C PHE A 530 -16.05 29.46 6.62
N ARG A 531 -15.60 28.20 6.55
CA ARG A 531 -15.59 27.31 7.72
C ARG A 531 -14.75 27.88 8.86
N ALA A 532 -13.55 28.41 8.56
CA ALA A 532 -12.70 29.01 9.59
C ALA A 532 -13.31 30.27 10.21
N ILE A 533 -14.00 31.10 9.42
CA ILE A 533 -14.73 32.27 9.93
C ILE A 533 -15.96 31.87 10.76
N GLU A 534 -16.67 30.82 10.35
CA GLU A 534 -17.82 30.27 11.09
C GLU A 534 -17.42 29.81 12.49
N GLU A 535 -16.26 29.17 12.61
CA GLU A 535 -15.70 28.76 13.88
C GLU A 535 -15.12 29.94 14.68
N ALA A 536 -14.69 31.03 14.04
CA ALA A 536 -14.03 32.15 14.71
C ALA A 536 -14.95 32.93 15.67
N VAL A 537 -14.40 33.33 16.82
CA VAL A 537 -15.13 34.10 17.85
C VAL A 537 -15.06 35.61 17.66
N ASP A 538 -14.02 36.09 16.95
CA ASP A 538 -13.67 37.50 16.79
C ASP A 538 -13.77 37.99 15.34
N ALA A 539 -14.31 37.20 14.42
CA ALA A 539 -14.44 37.61 13.02
C ALA A 539 -15.32 38.87 12.88
N PRO A 540 -14.77 39.98 12.33
CA PRO A 540 -15.53 41.21 12.20
C PRO A 540 -16.58 41.08 11.07
N PRO A 541 -17.78 41.67 11.22
CA PRO A 541 -18.80 41.60 10.17
C PRO A 541 -18.33 42.14 8.81
N SER A 542 -17.43 43.13 8.80
CA SER A 542 -16.82 43.66 7.57
C SER A 542 -16.09 42.60 6.75
N LEU A 543 -15.43 41.64 7.40
CA LEU A 543 -14.74 40.54 6.72
C LEU A 543 -15.74 39.56 6.11
N LEU A 544 -16.82 39.24 6.83
CA LEU A 544 -17.91 38.41 6.32
C LEU A 544 -18.53 39.04 5.06
N PHE A 545 -18.86 40.34 5.09
CA PHE A 545 -19.47 41.00 3.93
C PHE A 545 -18.52 41.04 2.73
N ARG A 546 -17.25 41.36 2.97
CA ARG A 546 -16.23 41.39 1.90
C ARG A 546 -16.10 40.04 1.23
N ALA A 547 -15.95 38.98 2.02
CA ALA A 547 -15.84 37.61 1.52
C ALA A 547 -17.12 37.13 0.83
N GLY A 548 -18.29 37.45 1.41
CA GLY A 548 -19.60 37.08 0.87
C GLY A 548 -19.86 37.68 -0.50
N TYR A 549 -19.68 39.00 -0.66
CA TYR A 549 -19.84 39.65 -1.97
C TYR A 549 -18.85 39.12 -2.99
N ARG A 550 -17.58 38.95 -2.59
CA ARG A 550 -16.55 38.38 -3.47
C ARG A 550 -16.91 36.97 -3.95
N PHE A 551 -17.41 36.12 -3.07
CA PHE A 551 -17.84 34.76 -3.42
C PHE A 551 -19.00 34.78 -4.42
N ILE A 552 -19.99 35.64 -4.21
CA ILE A 552 -21.14 35.80 -5.12
C ILE A 552 -20.68 36.28 -6.50
N ASP A 553 -19.79 37.28 -6.55
CA ASP A 553 -19.25 37.81 -7.81
C ASP A 553 -18.51 36.72 -8.61
N LEU A 554 -17.71 35.89 -7.92
CA LEU A 554 -17.01 34.76 -8.54
C LEU A 554 -17.98 33.69 -9.05
N ALA A 555 -19.00 33.33 -8.26
CA ALA A 555 -20.02 32.35 -8.64
C ALA A 555 -20.86 32.80 -9.86
N GLY A 556 -21.14 34.10 -9.96
CA GLY A 556 -21.89 34.69 -11.10
C GLY A 556 -21.12 34.72 -12.42
N SER A 557 -19.78 34.56 -12.40
CA SER A 557 -18.90 34.72 -13.57
C SER A 557 -18.73 33.49 -14.49
N ALA A 558 -19.56 32.45 -14.33
CA ALA A 558 -19.67 31.29 -15.24
C ALA A 558 -18.40 30.41 -15.41
N SER A 559 -17.83 29.91 -14.31
CA SER A 559 -16.94 28.72 -14.36
C SER A 559 -17.70 27.46 -13.93
N ALA A 560 -17.64 26.40 -14.74
CA ALA A 560 -18.39 25.16 -14.55
C ALA A 560 -17.91 24.30 -13.36
N ASP A 561 -16.68 24.48 -12.89
CA ASP A 561 -16.07 23.68 -11.81
C ASP A 561 -16.53 24.09 -10.40
N LEU A 562 -17.16 25.25 -10.23
CA LEU A 562 -17.59 25.74 -8.92
C LEU A 562 -18.91 25.12 -8.43
N ARG A 563 -19.66 24.38 -9.26
CA ARG A 563 -21.08 24.06 -8.98
C ARG A 563 -21.35 23.06 -7.85
N GLU A 564 -20.42 22.14 -7.51
CA GLU A 564 -20.61 21.21 -6.39
C GLU A 564 -20.02 21.74 -5.06
N SER A 565 -18.83 22.37 -5.08
CA SER A 565 -18.23 23.02 -3.89
C SER A 565 -18.97 24.31 -3.49
N SER A 566 -19.66 24.98 -4.43
CA SER A 566 -20.42 26.20 -4.15
C SER A 566 -21.61 25.99 -3.23
N ALA A 567 -22.27 24.82 -3.25
CA ALA A 567 -23.46 24.57 -2.44
C ALA A 567 -23.13 24.50 -0.93
N PHE A 568 -22.07 23.76 -0.58
CA PHE A 568 -21.60 23.70 0.81
C PHE A 568 -21.10 25.07 1.29
N THR A 569 -20.34 25.76 0.42
CA THR A 569 -19.84 27.11 0.73
C THR A 569 -20.98 28.12 0.91
N ALA A 570 -22.02 28.07 0.07
CA ALA A 570 -23.21 28.92 0.18
C ALA A 570 -24.01 28.64 1.46
N LYS A 571 -24.05 27.37 1.91
CA LYS A 571 -24.66 27.00 3.20
C LYS A 571 -23.90 27.61 4.38
N SER A 572 -22.58 27.45 4.45
CA SER A 572 -21.76 28.09 5.50
C SER A 572 -21.90 29.61 5.49
N LEU A 573 -21.89 30.24 4.31
CA LEU A 573 -22.15 31.67 4.18
C LEU A 573 -23.54 32.08 4.69
N SER A 574 -24.58 31.31 4.38
CA SER A 574 -25.95 31.56 4.87
C SER A 574 -26.02 31.52 6.40
N ASN A 575 -25.41 30.51 7.02
CA ASN A 575 -25.36 30.37 8.48
C ASN A 575 -24.66 31.57 9.14
N LEU A 576 -23.53 31.98 8.56
CA LEU A 576 -22.76 33.14 9.01
C LEU A 576 -23.57 34.44 8.94
N ILE A 577 -24.29 34.68 7.84
CA ILE A 577 -25.15 35.86 7.66
C ILE A 577 -26.28 35.87 8.71
N LEU A 578 -26.95 34.74 8.92
CA LEU A 578 -28.04 34.62 9.89
C LEU A 578 -27.56 34.80 11.33
N ARG A 579 -26.37 34.27 11.67
CA ARG A 579 -25.71 34.50 12.96
C ARG A 579 -25.39 35.97 13.17
N ALA A 580 -24.79 36.64 12.17
CA ALA A 580 -24.47 38.06 12.23
C ALA A 580 -25.75 38.91 12.39
N TYR A 581 -26.81 38.59 11.66
CA TYR A 581 -28.12 39.27 11.77
C TYR A 581 -28.74 39.16 13.17
N ARG A 582 -28.65 37.97 13.81
CA ARG A 582 -29.11 37.76 15.20
C ARG A 582 -28.28 38.57 16.19
N GLN A 583 -26.96 38.62 16.02
CA GLN A 583 -26.06 39.38 16.90
C GLN A 583 -26.21 40.90 16.75
N ALA A 584 -26.69 41.37 15.60
CA ALA A 584 -26.89 42.78 15.26
C ALA A 584 -28.22 43.38 15.77
N GLU A 585 -28.87 42.82 16.80
CA GLU A 585 -30.20 43.26 17.28
C GLU A 585 -30.30 44.77 17.54
N LYS A 586 -29.22 45.40 18.00
CA LYS A 586 -29.15 46.82 18.32
C LYS A 586 -28.52 47.69 17.22
N ASP A 587 -28.16 47.10 16.08
CA ASP A 587 -27.54 47.80 14.94
C ASP A 587 -28.39 47.63 13.68
N PRO A 588 -29.32 48.58 13.42
CA PRO A 588 -30.18 48.54 12.24
C PRO A 588 -29.42 48.55 10.90
N ASN A 589 -28.24 49.19 10.85
CA ASN A 589 -27.45 49.25 9.62
C ASN A 589 -26.81 47.91 9.33
N LEU A 590 -26.23 47.27 10.35
CA LEU A 590 -25.63 45.95 10.21
C LEU A 590 -26.67 44.88 9.84
N ARG A 591 -27.88 44.96 10.41
CA ARG A 591 -29.01 44.08 10.01
C ARG A 591 -29.38 44.26 8.55
N ARG A 592 -29.43 45.51 8.05
CA ARG A 592 -29.69 45.80 6.64
C ARG A 592 -28.62 45.17 5.75
N GLN A 593 -27.33 45.33 6.07
CA GLN A 593 -26.23 44.73 5.31
C GLN A 593 -26.30 43.20 5.27
N CYS A 594 -26.71 42.55 6.36
CA CYS A 594 -26.93 41.10 6.38
C CYS A 594 -28.04 40.68 5.42
N LEU A 595 -29.17 41.40 5.42
CA LEU A 595 -30.28 41.13 4.50
C LEU A 595 -29.85 41.39 3.05
N ASP A 596 -29.18 42.50 2.76
CA ASP A 596 -28.69 42.84 1.42
C ASP A 596 -27.74 41.76 0.86
N LEU A 597 -26.85 41.21 1.70
CA LEU A 597 -25.97 40.12 1.29
C LEU A 597 -26.73 38.80 1.09
N PHE A 598 -27.69 38.50 1.96
CA PHE A 598 -28.54 37.31 1.85
C PHE A 598 -29.38 37.32 0.57
N ASP A 599 -29.97 38.47 0.25
CA ASP A 599 -30.76 38.69 -0.97
C ASP A 599 -29.89 38.48 -2.22
N ARG A 600 -28.66 39.01 -2.25
CA ARG A 600 -27.73 38.75 -3.37
C ARG A 600 -27.35 37.28 -3.50
N LEU A 601 -27.18 36.56 -2.39
CA LEU A 601 -26.88 35.13 -2.41
C LEU A 601 -28.04 34.32 -3.00
N LEU A 602 -29.28 34.69 -2.68
CA LEU A 602 -30.50 34.12 -3.26
C LEU A 602 -30.61 34.41 -4.76
N GLU A 603 -30.39 35.67 -5.17
CA GLU A 603 -30.41 36.09 -6.58
C GLU A 603 -29.40 35.34 -7.44
N ALA A 604 -28.24 34.98 -6.87
CA ALA A 604 -27.21 34.20 -7.55
C ALA A 604 -27.52 32.68 -7.66
N GLY A 605 -28.69 32.23 -7.17
CA GLY A 605 -29.11 30.84 -7.22
C GLY A 605 -28.41 29.94 -6.18
N GLY A 606 -28.08 30.50 -5.00
CA GLY A 606 -27.41 29.78 -3.92
C GLY A 606 -28.18 28.54 -3.44
N TYR A 607 -27.78 27.36 -3.92
CA TYR A 607 -28.26 26.07 -3.42
C TYR A 607 -27.97 25.96 -1.91
N GLY A 608 -29.01 25.79 -1.09
CA GLY A 608 -28.92 25.63 0.37
C GLY A 608 -29.52 26.77 1.21
N ALA A 609 -29.88 27.90 0.60
CA ALA A 609 -30.54 29.00 1.31
C ALA A 609 -31.94 28.62 1.83
N ASP A 610 -32.68 27.80 1.08
CA ASP A 610 -34.01 27.30 1.48
C ASP A 610 -33.94 26.44 2.76
N GLU A 611 -32.93 25.56 2.89
CA GLU A 611 -32.70 24.74 4.10
C GLU A 611 -32.32 25.61 5.31
N ALA A 612 -31.47 26.63 5.12
CA ALA A 612 -31.05 27.53 6.19
C ALA A 612 -32.21 28.39 6.72
N ILE A 613 -33.14 28.79 5.84
CA ILE A 613 -34.38 29.51 6.23
C ILE A 613 -35.32 28.58 7.02
N GLU A 614 -35.47 27.31 6.62
CA GLU A 614 -36.26 26.33 7.37
C GLU A 614 -35.70 26.05 8.77
N GLU A 615 -34.37 25.96 8.90
CA GLU A 615 -33.70 25.82 10.20
C GLU A 615 -33.79 27.10 11.05
N PHE A 616 -33.74 28.28 10.43
CA PHE A 616 -33.91 29.57 11.12
C PHE A 616 -35.33 29.81 11.63
N SER A 617 -36.33 29.23 10.97
CA SER A 617 -37.75 29.37 11.31
C SER A 617 -38.20 28.44 12.45
N ARG A 618 -37.34 27.51 12.88
CA ARG A 618 -37.50 26.68 14.08
C ARG A 618 -36.81 27.31 15.27
#